data_AF-A0A3A8R8A6-F1
#
_entry.id   AF-A0A3A8R8A6-F1
#
_cell.length_a   1.000
_cell.length_b   1.000
_cell.length_c   1.000
_cell.angle_alpha   90.00
_cell.angle_beta   90.00
_cell.angle_gamma   90.00
#
_symmetry.space_group_name_H-M   'P 1'
#
loop_
_entity.id
_entity.type
_entity.pdbx_description
1 polymer ?
#
loop_
_entity_poly.entity_id
_entity_poly.type
_entity_poly.pdbx_seq_one_letter_code
_entity_poly.pdbx_strand_id
1 'polypeptide(L)'
;MIEAAPIASEAIANVFKTLAPGDVQLFPVSIEGVPEQHFVVNATKVIDCIDEARCREVHHYDKDDPAPGYEGEYNWIYGLRIDPSKTEGARVFRLKKFKIAFIVSEDVKNALEAVGNLGVSFERVTGAH
;
A
#
# COMPACT_ATOMS: atom_id res chain seq x y z
N MET A 1 -12.90 -5.09 -0.72
CA MET A 1 -13.03 -4.20 0.45
C MET A 1 -11.76 -3.35 0.51
N ILE A 2 -11.87 -2.02 0.67
CA ILE A 2 -10.70 -1.19 1.02
C ILE A 2 -10.54 -1.36 2.54
N GLU A 3 -9.63 -2.22 2.99
CA GLU A 3 -9.51 -2.52 4.42
C GLU A 3 -8.79 -1.41 5.22
N ALA A 4 -7.98 -0.55 4.57
CA ALA A 4 -7.39 0.65 5.18
C ALA A 4 -6.81 1.64 4.14
N ALA A 5 -7.62 2.49 3.51
CA ALA A 5 -7.09 3.52 2.60
C ALA A 5 -6.41 4.66 3.40
N PRO A 6 -5.20 5.11 2.98
CA PRO A 6 -4.58 6.27 3.57
C PRO A 6 -5.44 7.53 3.39
N ILE A 7 -5.50 8.35 4.43
CA ILE A 7 -6.00 9.71 4.36
C ILE A 7 -4.80 10.64 4.27
N ALA A 8 -4.77 11.49 3.25
CA ALA A 8 -3.68 12.38 2.94
C ALA A 8 -4.12 13.84 3.06
N SER A 9 -3.20 14.68 3.54
CA SER A 9 -3.31 16.13 3.35
C SER A 9 -3.19 16.48 1.86
N GLU A 10 -3.57 17.70 1.49
CA GLU A 10 -3.43 18.19 0.11
C GLU A 10 -1.99 18.10 -0.42
N ALA A 11 -0.98 18.42 0.40
CA ALA A 11 0.43 18.33 0.00
C ALA A 11 0.83 16.89 -0.38
N ILE A 12 0.37 15.90 0.39
CA ILE A 12 0.61 14.48 0.12
C ILE A 12 -0.19 13.99 -1.10
N ALA A 13 -1.44 14.42 -1.23
CA ALA A 13 -2.25 14.12 -2.40
C ALA A 13 -1.59 14.62 -3.69
N ASN A 14 -0.96 15.80 -3.66
CA ASN A 14 -0.24 16.37 -4.80
C ASN A 14 0.99 15.55 -5.22
N VAL A 15 1.67 14.88 -4.29
CA VAL A 15 2.76 13.94 -4.61
C VAL A 15 2.22 12.81 -5.48
N PHE A 16 1.14 12.16 -5.05
CA PHE A 16 0.52 11.07 -5.81
C PHE A 16 -0.01 11.53 -7.16
N LYS A 17 -0.66 12.70 -7.22
CA LYS A 17 -1.16 13.30 -8.47
C LYS A 17 -0.03 13.57 -9.47
N THR A 18 1.15 13.94 -9.00
CA THR A 18 2.29 14.27 -9.85
C THR A 18 3.03 13.01 -10.31
N LEU A 19 3.29 12.08 -9.39
CA LEU A 19 4.16 10.94 -9.65
C LEU A 19 3.41 9.69 -10.11
N ALA A 20 2.18 9.48 -9.67
CA ALA A 20 1.45 8.24 -9.92
C ALA A 20 -0.02 8.48 -10.34
N PRO A 21 -0.33 9.43 -11.24
CA PRO A 21 -1.72 9.80 -11.56
C PRO A 21 -2.54 8.65 -12.15
N GLY A 22 -1.91 7.66 -12.79
CA GLY A 22 -2.58 6.47 -13.34
C GLY A 22 -2.78 5.35 -12.32
N ASP A 23 -2.11 5.40 -11.18
CA ASP A 23 -2.11 4.34 -10.17
C ASP A 23 -2.96 4.69 -8.94
N VAL A 24 -3.44 5.94 -8.84
CA VAL A 24 -4.29 6.39 -7.74
C VAL A 24 -5.55 7.12 -8.20
N GLN A 25 -6.58 7.04 -7.36
CA GLN A 25 -7.69 7.99 -7.33
C GLN A 25 -7.63 8.76 -6.01
N LEU A 26 -7.89 10.06 -6.08
CA LEU A 26 -7.89 10.96 -4.94
C LEU A 26 -9.31 11.47 -4.74
N PHE A 27 -9.93 11.07 -3.64
CA PHE A 27 -11.30 11.49 -3.32
C PHE A 27 -11.25 12.57 -2.24
N PRO A 28 -11.69 13.81 -2.52
CA PRO A 28 -11.72 14.85 -1.51
C PRO A 28 -12.71 14.47 -0.40
N VAL A 29 -12.29 14.66 0.85
CA VAL A 29 -13.10 14.41 2.03
C VAL A 29 -12.94 15.56 3.04
N SER A 30 -14.02 15.85 3.75
CA SER A 30 -14.01 16.78 4.89
C SER A 30 -13.95 15.98 6.18
N ILE A 31 -13.12 16.42 7.13
CA ILE A 31 -13.00 15.80 8.45
C ILE A 31 -13.53 16.80 9.48
N GLU A 32 -14.44 16.36 10.34
CA GLU A 32 -15.00 17.22 11.37
C GLU A 32 -13.90 17.76 12.30
N GLY A 33 -13.91 19.07 12.55
CA GLY A 33 -12.91 19.74 13.39
C GLY A 33 -11.58 20.02 12.69
N VAL A 34 -11.42 19.64 11.42
CA VAL A 34 -10.19 19.91 10.63
C VAL A 34 -10.54 20.82 9.45
N PRO A 35 -10.07 22.08 9.44
CA PRO A 35 -10.43 23.03 8.40
C PRO A 35 -9.73 22.76 7.06
N GLU A 36 -8.60 22.05 7.06
CA GLU A 36 -7.85 21.74 5.85
C GLU A 36 -8.49 20.61 5.02
N GLN A 37 -8.35 20.71 3.69
CA GLN A 37 -8.81 19.68 2.76
C GLN A 37 -7.97 18.40 2.89
N HIS A 38 -8.67 17.26 2.99
CA HIS A 38 -8.06 15.94 3.01
C HIS A 38 -8.54 15.10 1.83
N PHE A 39 -7.81 14.03 1.55
CA PHE A 39 -8.10 13.11 0.45
C PHE A 39 -7.98 11.67 0.90
N VAL A 40 -8.94 10.83 0.54
CA VAL A 40 -8.75 9.38 0.56
C VAL A 40 -7.91 9.00 -0.66
N VAL A 41 -6.80 8.31 -0.42
CA VAL A 41 -5.91 7.81 -1.47
C VAL A 41 -6.28 6.36 -1.78
N ASN A 42 -6.92 6.15 -2.93
CA ASN A 42 -7.24 4.81 -3.42
C ASN A 42 -6.22 4.37 -4.46
N ALA A 43 -5.51 3.27 -4.22
CA ALA A 43 -4.69 2.65 -5.25
C ALA A 43 -5.60 1.89 -6.24
N THR A 44 -5.39 2.10 -7.54
CA THR A 44 -6.25 1.50 -8.59
C THR A 44 -5.76 0.13 -9.05
N LYS A 45 -4.52 -0.24 -8.68
CA LYS A 45 -3.88 -1.50 -9.08
C LYS A 45 -3.78 -2.47 -7.91
N VAL A 46 -4.10 -3.73 -8.18
CA VAL A 46 -3.94 -4.87 -7.27
C VAL A 46 -3.06 -5.91 -7.97
N ILE A 47 -1.93 -6.25 -7.36
CA ILE A 47 -0.88 -7.05 -8.01
C ILE A 47 -0.54 -8.28 -7.15
N ASP A 48 -0.37 -9.42 -7.80
CA ASP A 48 0.06 -10.69 -7.17
C ASP A 48 1.58 -10.87 -7.33
N CYS A 49 2.35 -10.15 -6.50
CA CYS A 49 3.81 -10.09 -6.59
C CYS A 49 4.54 -10.46 -5.30
N ILE A 50 3.88 -11.07 -4.32
CA ILE A 50 4.55 -11.50 -3.07
C ILE A 50 5.57 -12.60 -3.40
N ASP A 51 6.79 -12.43 -2.91
CA ASP A 51 7.87 -13.40 -2.98
C ASP A 51 7.97 -14.13 -1.63
N GLU A 52 7.06 -15.10 -1.45
CA GLU A 52 6.89 -15.80 -0.16
C GLU A 52 8.19 -16.45 0.32
N ALA A 53 9.01 -16.96 -0.61
CA ALA A 53 10.30 -17.60 -0.31
C ALA A 53 11.34 -16.63 0.28
N ARG A 54 11.17 -15.32 0.07
CA ARG A 54 12.06 -14.28 0.61
C ARG A 54 11.44 -13.51 1.77
N CYS A 55 10.16 -13.69 2.06
CA CYS A 55 9.56 -13.17 3.29
C CYS A 55 10.26 -13.78 4.51
N ARG A 56 10.35 -13.03 5.62
CA ARG A 56 10.97 -13.56 6.84
C ARG A 56 10.09 -14.62 7.50
N GLU A 57 8.80 -14.36 7.55
CA GLU A 57 7.82 -15.27 8.15
C GLU A 57 6.44 -15.01 7.55
N VAL A 58 5.67 -16.06 7.30
CA VAL A 58 4.38 -15.99 6.61
C VAL A 58 3.37 -16.84 7.36
N HIS A 59 2.28 -16.19 7.76
CA HIS A 59 1.16 -16.81 8.47
C HIS A 59 -0.03 -16.84 7.52
N HIS A 60 -0.52 -18.03 7.24
CA HIS A 60 -1.71 -18.25 6.42
C HIS A 60 -2.94 -18.36 7.33
N TYR A 61 -4.10 -17.98 6.81
CA TYR A 61 -5.35 -18.42 7.42
C TYR A 61 -5.47 -19.96 7.34
N ASP A 62 -6.27 -20.54 8.25
CA ASP A 62 -6.57 -21.96 8.18
C ASP A 62 -7.16 -22.30 6.81
N LYS A 63 -6.67 -23.37 6.18
CA LYS A 63 -7.09 -23.77 4.83
C LYS A 63 -8.44 -24.48 4.85
N ASP A 64 -8.76 -25.14 5.95
CA ASP A 64 -9.98 -25.93 6.12
C ASP A 64 -11.10 -25.12 6.78
N ASP A 65 -10.75 -24.04 7.51
CA ASP A 65 -11.71 -23.10 8.12
C ASP A 65 -11.21 -21.63 8.07
N PRO A 66 -11.05 -21.03 6.87
CA PRO A 66 -10.61 -19.65 6.74
C PRO A 66 -11.68 -18.67 7.23
N ALA A 67 -11.23 -17.51 7.74
CA ALA A 67 -12.15 -16.41 8.00
C ALA A 67 -12.87 -16.01 6.70
N PRO A 68 -14.19 -15.78 6.72
CA PRO A 68 -14.95 -15.46 5.50
C PRO A 68 -14.35 -14.27 4.73
N GLY A 69 -14.02 -14.47 3.45
CA GLY A 69 -13.43 -13.45 2.58
C GLY A 69 -11.90 -13.36 2.61
N TYR A 70 -11.23 -14.27 3.31
CA TYR A 70 -9.77 -14.40 3.38
C TYR A 70 -9.27 -15.78 2.90
N GLU A 71 -10.07 -16.46 2.09
CA GLU A 71 -9.73 -17.79 1.56
C GLU A 71 -8.47 -17.72 0.70
N GLY A 72 -7.39 -18.39 1.13
CA GLY A 72 -6.10 -18.37 0.44
C GLY A 72 -5.33 -17.05 0.56
N GLU A 73 -5.71 -16.18 1.49
CA GLU A 73 -4.99 -14.95 1.84
C GLU A 73 -3.99 -15.17 2.98
N TYR A 74 -3.08 -14.21 3.13
CA TYR A 74 -2.14 -14.18 4.24
C TYR A 74 -2.79 -13.49 5.44
N ASN A 75 -2.74 -14.15 6.59
CA ASN A 75 -3.14 -13.55 7.87
C ASN A 75 -2.11 -12.49 8.30
N TRP A 76 -0.82 -12.85 8.24
CA TRP A 76 0.26 -11.93 8.58
C TRP A 76 1.55 -12.26 7.84
N ILE A 77 2.36 -11.25 7.54
CA ILE A 77 3.68 -11.40 6.95
C ILE A 77 4.67 -10.52 7.72
N TYR A 78 5.72 -11.12 8.27
CA TYR A 78 6.88 -10.39 8.79
C TYR A 78 7.96 -10.31 7.73
N GLY A 79 8.57 -9.13 7.59
CA GLY A 79 9.62 -8.89 6.59
C GLY A 79 9.11 -9.17 5.18
N LEU A 80 8.05 -8.48 4.77
CA LEU A 80 7.41 -8.63 3.47
C LEU A 80 8.45 -8.46 2.34
N ARG A 81 8.43 -9.38 1.37
CA ARG A 81 9.18 -9.25 0.12
C ARG A 81 8.29 -9.43 -1.09
N ILE A 82 8.57 -8.64 -2.11
CA ILE A 82 7.91 -8.71 -3.41
C ILE A 82 8.92 -9.03 -4.50
N ASP A 83 8.43 -9.60 -5.59
CA ASP A 83 9.14 -9.75 -6.85
C ASP A 83 8.90 -8.51 -7.72
N PRO A 84 9.90 -7.61 -7.89
CA PRO A 84 9.71 -6.38 -8.65
C PRO A 84 9.38 -6.63 -10.13
N SER A 85 9.76 -7.79 -10.67
CA SER A 85 9.51 -8.12 -12.08
C SER A 85 8.02 -8.32 -12.38
N LYS A 86 7.20 -8.59 -11.36
CA LYS A 86 5.74 -8.78 -11.46
C LYS A 86 4.93 -7.50 -11.25
N THR A 87 5.59 -6.37 -11.01
CA THR A 87 4.89 -5.10 -10.69
C THR A 87 4.38 -4.36 -11.92
N GLU A 88 4.76 -4.80 -13.13
CA GLU A 88 4.38 -4.18 -14.40
C GLU A 88 4.64 -2.67 -14.46
N GLY A 89 5.67 -2.21 -13.73
CA GLY A 89 6.03 -0.79 -13.64
C GLY A 89 5.08 0.08 -12.81
N ALA A 90 4.13 -0.51 -12.08
CA ALA A 90 3.26 0.24 -11.17
C ALA A 90 4.08 0.95 -10.07
N ARG A 91 3.79 2.24 -9.87
CA ARG A 91 4.42 3.06 -8.84
C ARG A 91 3.65 3.06 -7.54
N VAL A 92 2.34 2.76 -7.58
CA VAL A 92 1.48 2.60 -6.39
C VAL A 92 0.52 1.43 -6.60
N PHE A 93 0.42 0.51 -5.65
CA PHE A 93 -0.49 -0.63 -5.74
C PHE A 93 -0.76 -1.30 -4.39
N ARG A 94 -1.78 -2.17 -4.37
CA ARG A 94 -2.07 -3.11 -3.28
C ARG A 94 -1.64 -4.51 -3.66
N LEU A 95 -1.29 -5.32 -2.65
CA LEU A 95 -1.04 -6.75 -2.85
C LEU A 95 -2.34 -7.52 -2.89
N LYS A 96 -2.43 -8.50 -3.80
CA LYS A 96 -3.65 -9.30 -4.02
C LYS A 96 -4.09 -10.10 -2.81
N LYS A 97 -3.14 -10.69 -2.08
CA LYS A 97 -3.39 -11.63 -0.97
C LYS A 97 -3.03 -11.10 0.42
N PHE A 98 -2.50 -9.86 0.50
CA PHE A 98 -2.11 -9.21 1.75
C PHE A 98 -2.52 -7.74 1.72
N LYS A 99 -3.82 -7.50 1.93
CA LYS A 99 -4.49 -6.22 1.62
C LYS A 99 -4.05 -5.04 2.49
N ILE A 100 -3.46 -5.31 3.66
CA ILE A 100 -2.96 -4.27 4.57
C ILE A 100 -1.83 -3.43 3.96
N ALA A 101 -0.99 -4.02 3.12
CA ALA A 101 0.16 -3.33 2.54
C ALA A 101 -0.25 -2.34 1.43
N PHE A 102 0.26 -1.11 1.53
CA PHE A 102 0.17 -0.08 0.49
C PHE A 102 1.57 0.14 -0.08
N ILE A 103 1.81 -0.36 -1.29
CA ILE A 103 3.15 -0.35 -1.90
C ILE A 103 3.33 0.91 -2.72
N VAL A 104 4.48 1.57 -2.53
CA VAL A 104 4.90 2.73 -3.32
C VAL A 104 6.32 2.52 -3.86
N SER A 105 6.60 3.05 -5.05
CA SER A 105 7.97 3.12 -5.59
C SER A 105 8.88 4.02 -4.75
N GLU A 106 10.19 3.83 -4.85
CA GLU A 106 11.18 4.60 -4.10
C GLU A 106 11.07 6.12 -4.36
N ASP A 107 10.82 6.53 -5.60
CA ASP A 107 10.61 7.95 -5.95
C ASP A 107 9.40 8.55 -5.24
N VAL A 108 8.28 7.82 -5.20
CA VAL A 108 7.05 8.26 -4.51
C VAL A 108 7.34 8.35 -3.02
N LYS A 109 7.97 7.33 -2.43
CA LYS A 109 8.40 7.34 -1.02
C LYS A 109 9.28 8.55 -0.70
N ASN A 110 10.30 8.84 -1.52
CA ASN A 110 11.22 9.96 -1.29
C ASN A 110 10.49 11.31 -1.37
N ALA A 111 9.57 11.47 -2.32
CA ALA A 111 8.77 12.68 -2.43
C ALA A 111 7.79 12.85 -1.26
N LEU A 112 7.19 11.75 -0.75
CA LEU A 112 6.37 11.78 0.45
C LEU A 112 7.19 12.21 1.67
N GLU A 113 8.36 11.61 1.88
CA GLU A 113 9.23 11.97 3.02
C GLU A 113 9.71 13.42 2.96
N ALA A 114 9.94 13.96 1.75
CA ALA A 114 10.33 15.35 1.56
C ALA A 114 9.26 16.36 1.99
N VAL A 115 7.97 15.98 1.99
CA VAL A 115 6.89 16.82 2.53
C VAL A 115 6.94 16.88 4.06
N GLY A 116 7.35 15.80 4.71
CA GLY A 116 7.42 15.69 6.17
C GLY A 116 6.06 15.45 6.85
N ASN A 117 6.09 15.23 8.17
CA ASN A 117 4.91 15.03 9.03
C ASN A 117 3.89 13.99 8.54
N LEU A 118 4.39 12.84 8.05
CA LEU A 118 3.56 11.83 7.39
C LEU A 118 2.71 10.98 8.34
N GLY A 119 3.12 10.83 9.60
CA GLY A 119 2.52 9.85 10.52
C GLY A 119 2.69 8.39 10.09
N VAL A 120 3.50 8.12 9.05
CA VAL A 120 3.78 6.77 8.54
C VAL A 120 5.27 6.49 8.47
N SER A 121 5.63 5.21 8.47
CA SER A 121 6.98 4.71 8.19
C SER A 121 6.96 3.88 6.91
N PHE A 122 8.12 3.79 6.25
CA PHE A 122 8.32 2.94 5.08
C PHE A 122 9.24 1.79 5.40
N GLU A 123 8.88 0.60 4.95
CA GLU A 123 9.73 -0.58 4.96
C GLU A 123 10.11 -0.94 3.53
N ARG A 124 11.39 -1.22 3.29
CA ARG A 124 11.85 -1.72 1.98
C ARG A 124 11.42 -3.17 1.82
N VAL A 125 10.69 -3.46 0.74
CA VAL A 125 10.16 -4.79 0.42
C VAL A 125 10.83 -5.46 -0.78
N THR A 126 11.95 -4.89 -1.26
CA THR A 126 12.73 -5.41 -2.39
C THR A 126 14.19 -5.64 -1.98
N GLY A 127 14.82 -6.67 -2.53
CA GLY A 127 16.20 -7.04 -2.16
C GLY A 127 16.28 -7.87 -0.88
N ALA A 128 17.49 -8.00 -0.33
CA ALA A 128 17.74 -8.79 0.88
C ALA A 128 17.15 -8.12 2.14
N HIS A 129 17.11 -8.88 3.25
CA HIS A 129 16.81 -8.36 4.59
C HIS A 129 17.96 -7.57 5.17
#